data_AF-A0AAV3UNI2-F1
#
_entry.id   AF-A0AAV3UNI2-F1
#
_cell.length_a   1.000
_cell.length_b   1.000
_cell.length_c   1.000
_cell.angle_alpha   90.00
_cell.angle_beta   90.00
_cell.angle_gamma   90.00
#
_symmetry.space_group_name_H-M   'P 1'
#
loop_
_entity.id
_entity.type
_entity.pdbx_description
1 polymer ?
#
loop_
_entity_poly.entity_id
_entity_poly.type
_entity_poly.pdbx_seq_one_letter_code
_entity_poly.pdbx_strand_id
1 'polypeptide(L)'
;MDEHRDPEVVCEELQPWVDRLEREAVDPSELVITNRVSKKRGDYTQSTRSVGALERAAELGLGRAPGQGVSYVVVDDSKKSREQVRLANEGLSEYDAGFYRELLVRTAASVVSPLGWRESDIEQELGQYTESSLASFG
;
A
#
# COMPACT_ATOMS: atom_id res chain seq x y z
N MET A 1 -11.16 11.14 28.52
CA MET A 1 -9.96 10.78 27.72
C MET A 1 -10.25 9.44 27.07
N ASP A 2 -11.14 9.42 26.09
CA ASP A 2 -11.46 8.24 25.24
C ASP A 2 -12.06 8.75 23.91
N GLU A 3 -11.58 9.91 23.42
CA GLU A 3 -12.00 10.53 22.15
C GLU A 3 -11.31 9.88 20.93
N HIS A 4 -10.34 8.99 21.17
CA HIS A 4 -9.55 8.32 20.12
C HIS A 4 -9.80 6.81 20.03
N ARG A 5 -10.93 6.33 20.57
CA ARG A 5 -11.34 4.91 20.48
C ARG A 5 -12.56 4.70 19.59
N ASP A 6 -12.89 5.68 18.75
CA ASP A 6 -13.90 5.46 17.74
C ASP A 6 -13.25 5.01 16.43
N PRO A 7 -13.45 3.76 16.01
CA PRO A 7 -12.97 3.28 14.72
C PRO A 7 -13.61 4.02 13.52
N GLU A 8 -14.78 4.65 13.70
CA GLU A 8 -15.41 5.48 12.67
C GLU A 8 -14.53 6.71 12.33
N VAL A 9 -13.96 7.37 13.35
CA VAL A 9 -13.05 8.51 13.17
C VAL A 9 -11.80 8.12 12.38
N VAL A 10 -11.31 6.89 12.56
CA VAL A 10 -10.20 6.38 11.74
C VAL A 10 -10.61 6.28 10.27
N CYS A 11 -11.85 5.88 9.98
CA CYS A 11 -12.37 5.78 8.62
C CYS A 11 -12.61 7.16 8.00
N GLU A 12 -13.10 8.13 8.77
CA GLU A 12 -13.21 9.54 8.35
C GLU A 12 -11.85 10.11 7.93
N GLU A 13 -10.80 9.86 8.70
CA GLU A 13 -9.43 10.27 8.36
C GLU A 13 -8.84 9.48 7.18
N LEU A 14 -9.26 8.23 6.98
CA LEU A 14 -8.79 7.36 5.91
C LEU A 14 -9.34 7.79 4.54
N GLN A 15 -10.59 8.25 4.51
CA GLN A 15 -11.33 8.51 3.28
C GLN A 15 -10.60 9.48 2.32
N PRO A 16 -10.08 10.65 2.74
CA PRO A 16 -9.37 11.54 1.84
C PRO A 16 -8.13 10.91 1.19
N TRP A 17 -7.48 9.96 1.87
CA TRP A 17 -6.31 9.26 1.34
C TRP A 17 -6.71 8.19 0.33
N VAL A 18 -7.79 7.44 0.58
CA VAL A 18 -8.37 6.51 -0.40
C VAL A 18 -8.76 7.27 -1.67
N ASP A 19 -9.45 8.39 -1.50
CA ASP A 19 -9.87 9.30 -2.58
C ASP A 19 -8.69 9.81 -3.42
N ARG A 20 -7.55 10.14 -2.78
CA ARG A 20 -6.33 10.58 -3.47
C ARG A 20 -5.65 9.44 -4.20
N LEU A 21 -5.59 8.24 -3.59
CA LEU A 21 -5.00 7.07 -4.21
C LEU A 21 -5.75 6.70 -5.49
N GLU A 22 -7.08 6.63 -5.44
CA GLU A 22 -7.95 6.29 -6.57
C GLU A 22 -7.91 7.33 -7.70
N ARG A 23 -7.63 8.60 -7.38
CA ARG A 23 -7.47 9.69 -8.36
C ARG A 23 -6.04 9.86 -8.86
N GLU A 24 -5.14 8.94 -8.54
CA GLU A 24 -3.71 9.03 -8.91
C GLU A 24 -3.03 10.34 -8.43
N ALA A 25 -3.51 10.89 -7.31
CA ALA A 25 -3.15 12.21 -6.81
C ALA A 25 -2.11 12.18 -5.67
N VAL A 26 -1.43 11.05 -5.48
CA VAL A 26 -0.34 10.88 -4.52
C VAL A 26 0.98 10.82 -5.28
N ASP A 27 2.01 11.53 -4.79
CA ASP A 27 3.35 11.40 -5.36
C ASP A 27 3.88 9.97 -5.15
N PRO A 28 4.22 9.21 -6.20
CA PRO A 28 4.73 7.86 -6.06
C PRO A 28 5.94 7.72 -5.13
N SER A 29 6.74 8.79 -4.95
CA SER A 29 7.87 8.79 -4.01
C SER A 29 7.45 8.70 -2.55
N GLU A 30 6.23 9.11 -2.19
CA GLU A 30 5.63 8.91 -0.87
C GLU A 30 5.18 7.47 -0.63
N LEU A 31 5.05 6.68 -1.70
CA LEU A 31 4.55 5.30 -1.67
C LEU A 31 5.67 4.25 -1.65
N VAL A 32 6.92 4.66 -1.50
CA VAL A 32 8.08 3.77 -1.54
C VAL A 32 8.06 2.77 -0.38
N ILE A 33 8.02 1.48 -0.72
CA ILE A 33 8.17 0.37 0.24
C ILE A 33 9.64 0.01 0.32
N THR A 34 10.17 -0.08 1.55
CA THR A 34 11.55 -0.51 1.80
C THR A 34 11.57 -1.83 2.56
N ASN A 35 12.06 -2.88 1.89
CA ASN A 35 12.22 -4.21 2.49
C ASN A 35 13.68 -4.49 2.77
N ARG A 36 14.01 -4.72 4.05
CA ARG A 36 15.33 -5.22 4.44
C ARG A 36 15.37 -6.73 4.26
N VAL A 37 16.03 -7.19 3.20
CA VAL A 37 16.18 -8.63 2.93
C VAL A 37 17.23 -9.21 3.88
N SER A 38 16.81 -9.60 5.07
CA SER A 38 17.64 -10.47 5.91
C SER A 38 17.59 -11.91 5.36
N LYS A 39 18.65 -12.69 5.57
CA LYS A 39 18.72 -14.10 5.17
C LYS A 39 17.71 -14.93 5.99
N LYS A 40 16.43 -14.87 5.66
CA LYS A 40 15.41 -15.88 5.96
C LYS A 40 14.16 -15.57 5.12
N ARG A 41 14.15 -16.15 3.93
CA ARG A 41 12.96 -16.32 3.09
C ARG A 41 12.07 -17.32 3.85
N GLY A 42 11.01 -16.88 4.49
CA GLY A 42 10.19 -17.75 5.34
C GLY A 42 8.73 -17.38 5.28
N ASP A 43 8.40 -16.13 5.53
CA ASP A 43 7.00 -15.73 5.59
C ASP A 43 6.74 -14.56 4.67
N TYR A 44 5.53 -14.53 4.14
CA TYR A 44 4.91 -13.55 3.26
C TYR A 44 5.07 -13.77 1.74
N THR A 45 3.91 -13.65 1.09
CA THR A 45 3.67 -13.27 -0.32
C THR A 45 4.54 -12.07 -0.78
N GLN A 46 5.16 -11.34 0.16
CA GLN A 46 6.29 -10.41 -0.03
C GLN A 46 7.47 -10.99 -0.83
N SER A 47 7.54 -12.31 -1.01
CA SER A 47 8.62 -12.95 -1.77
C SER A 47 8.60 -12.54 -3.24
N THR A 48 7.46 -12.38 -3.92
CA THR A 48 7.44 -12.05 -5.36
C THR A 48 7.81 -10.61 -5.64
N ARG A 49 7.28 -9.64 -4.90
CA ARG A 49 7.58 -8.21 -5.08
C ARG A 49 9.03 -7.88 -4.77
N SER A 50 9.54 -8.40 -3.64
CA SER A 50 10.94 -8.21 -3.25
C SER A 50 11.89 -8.92 -4.21
N VAL A 51 11.53 -10.11 -4.70
CA VAL A 51 12.32 -10.82 -5.74
C VAL A 51 12.28 -10.04 -7.05
N GLY A 52 11.12 -9.57 -7.51
CA GLY A 52 11.00 -8.74 -8.71
C GLY A 52 11.83 -7.47 -8.61
N ALA A 53 11.87 -6.82 -7.44
CA ALA A 53 12.71 -5.66 -7.20
C ALA A 53 14.22 -6.01 -7.25
N LEU A 54 14.62 -7.15 -6.69
CA LEU A 54 16.01 -7.63 -6.75
C LEU A 54 16.43 -8.02 -8.18
N GLU A 55 15.56 -8.69 -8.93
CA GLU A 55 15.77 -9.04 -10.33
C GLU A 55 15.95 -7.77 -11.18
N ARG A 56 15.07 -6.79 -11.01
CA ARG A 56 15.15 -5.49 -11.67
C ARG A 56 16.45 -4.75 -11.33
N ALA A 57 16.84 -4.76 -10.05
CA ALA A 57 18.10 -4.14 -9.62
C ALA A 57 19.33 -4.83 -10.24
N ALA A 58 19.32 -6.15 -10.36
CA ALA A 58 20.40 -6.90 -10.98
C ALA A 58 20.55 -6.55 -12.47
N GLU A 59 19.44 -6.41 -13.21
CA GLU A 59 19.44 -6.02 -14.62
C GLU A 59 19.98 -4.61 -14.87
N LEU A 60 19.71 -3.69 -13.96
CA LEU A 60 20.23 -2.32 -14.00
C LEU A 60 21.68 -2.22 -13.52
N GLY A 61 22.35 -3.34 -13.21
CA GLY A 61 23.72 -3.35 -12.68
C GLY A 61 23.82 -2.82 -11.24
N LEU A 62 22.69 -2.64 -10.56
CA LEU A 62 22.58 -2.15 -9.18
C LEU A 62 22.57 -3.30 -8.17
N GLY A 63 23.35 -4.35 -8.44
CA GLY A 63 23.41 -5.56 -7.64
C GLY A 63 23.57 -5.24 -6.15
N ARG A 64 22.60 -5.67 -5.34
CA ARG A 64 22.58 -5.41 -3.89
C ARG A 64 23.32 -6.52 -3.15
N ALA A 65 24.17 -6.14 -2.20
CA ALA A 65 24.83 -7.09 -1.33
C ALA A 65 23.83 -7.75 -0.36
N PRO A 66 24.07 -8.99 0.10
CA PRO A 66 23.22 -9.62 1.11
C PRO A 66 23.09 -8.74 2.37
N GLY A 67 21.85 -8.47 2.80
CA GLY A 67 21.55 -7.61 3.95
C GLY A 67 21.31 -6.13 3.62
N GLN A 68 21.52 -5.70 2.37
CA GLN A 68 21.04 -4.41 1.88
C GLN A 68 19.53 -4.50 1.58
N GLY A 69 18.79 -3.46 1.96
CA GLY A 69 17.39 -3.33 1.62
C GLY A 69 17.17 -2.99 0.15
N VAL A 70 15.95 -3.28 -0.33
CA VAL A 70 15.47 -2.83 -1.64
C VAL A 70 14.26 -1.92 -1.44
N SER A 71 14.28 -0.78 -2.13
CA SER A 71 13.23 0.24 -2.08
C SER A 71 12.56 0.34 -3.43
N TYR A 72 11.24 0.17 -3.45
CA TYR A 72 10.45 0.07 -4.67
C TYR A 72 9.02 0.58 -4.49
N VAL A 73 8.37 0.91 -5.60
CA VAL A 73 6.93 1.16 -5.70
C VAL A 73 6.30 0.02 -6.48
N VAL A 74 5.11 -0.43 -6.07
CA VAL A 74 4.32 -1.39 -6.83
C VAL A 74 3.55 -0.64 -7.90
N VAL A 75 3.75 -1.02 -9.16
CA VAL A 75 3.12 -0.37 -10.32
C VAL A 75 2.05 -1.22 -10.99
N ASP A 76 2.08 -2.55 -10.78
CA ASP A 76 1.06 -3.48 -11.27
C ASP A 76 1.12 -4.77 -10.47
N ASP A 77 0.28 -4.89 -9.45
CA ASP A 77 0.30 -6.03 -8.52
C ASP A 77 -0.24 -7.34 -9.12
N SER A 78 -0.92 -7.25 -10.26
CA SER A 78 -1.39 -8.42 -10.99
C SER A 78 -0.23 -9.24 -11.55
N LYS A 79 0.88 -8.57 -11.89
CA LYS A 79 2.10 -9.20 -12.40
C LYS A 79 2.85 -9.94 -11.29
N LYS A 80 3.59 -10.98 -11.70
CA LYS A 80 4.40 -11.83 -10.80
C LYS A 80 5.88 -11.85 -11.20
N SER A 81 6.33 -10.82 -11.90
CA SER A 81 7.70 -10.64 -12.39
C SER A 81 8.25 -9.27 -11.97
N ARG A 82 9.48 -8.95 -12.35
CA ARG A 82 10.11 -7.63 -12.18
C ARG A 82 9.29 -6.43 -12.68
N GLU A 83 8.32 -6.66 -13.56
CA GLU A 83 7.43 -5.62 -14.08
C GLU A 83 6.41 -5.13 -13.04
N GLN A 84 6.16 -5.93 -11.99
CA GLN A 84 5.29 -5.62 -10.86
C GLN A 84 5.74 -4.35 -10.12
N VAL A 85 7.02 -3.98 -10.22
CA VAL A 85 7.64 -2.92 -9.41
C VAL A 85 8.53 -1.98 -10.22
N ARG A 86 8.78 -0.79 -9.64
CA ARG A 86 9.85 0.15 -10.03
C ARG A 86 10.72 0.45 -8.83
N LEU A 87 12.03 0.50 -9.02
CA LEU A 87 12.94 0.90 -7.94
C LEU A 87 12.81 2.40 -7.68
N ALA A 88 13.04 2.80 -6.42
CA ALA A 88 12.91 4.19 -6.00
C ALA A 88 13.83 5.19 -6.76
N ASN A 89 14.87 4.69 -7.43
CA ASN A 89 15.82 5.50 -8.20
C ASN A 89 15.53 5.53 -9.72
N GLU A 90 14.45 4.91 -10.19
CA GLU A 90 14.12 4.84 -11.62
C GLU A 90 13.30 6.03 -12.14
N GLY A 91 12.98 7.01 -11.29
CA GLY A 91 12.03 8.07 -11.62
C GLY A 91 10.61 7.51 -11.58
N LEU A 92 9.94 7.71 -10.46
CA LEU A 92 8.62 7.14 -10.21
C LEU A 92 7.54 8.07 -10.81
N SER A 93 6.62 7.51 -11.57
CA SER A 93 5.53 8.25 -12.23
C SER A 93 4.15 7.60 -12.10
N GLU A 94 4.11 6.32 -11.77
CA GLU A 94 2.90 5.51 -11.71
C GLU A 94 2.95 4.64 -10.45
N TYR A 95 1.77 4.24 -9.98
CA TYR A 95 1.60 3.27 -8.90
C TYR A 95 0.29 2.49 -9.09
N ASP A 96 0.21 1.31 -8.52
CA ASP A 96 -1.02 0.53 -8.49
C ASP A 96 -1.94 1.03 -7.36
N ALA A 97 -2.92 1.87 -7.72
CA ALA A 97 -3.85 2.46 -6.75
C ALA A 97 -4.61 1.40 -5.94
N GLY A 98 -5.02 0.29 -6.57
CA GLY A 98 -5.72 -0.81 -5.90
C GLY A 98 -4.85 -1.44 -4.82
N PHE A 99 -3.60 -1.76 -5.14
CA PHE A 99 -2.64 -2.30 -4.18
C PHE A 99 -2.43 -1.36 -2.98
N TYR A 100 -2.23 -0.07 -3.22
CA TYR A 100 -1.99 0.88 -2.12
C TYR A 100 -3.25 1.15 -1.30
N ARG A 101 -4.45 1.11 -1.90
CA ARG A 101 -5.73 1.16 -1.18
C ARG A 101 -5.89 -0.04 -0.26
N GLU A 102 -5.67 -1.26 -0.75
CA GLU A 102 -5.73 -2.48 0.06
C GLU A 102 -4.69 -2.46 1.20
N LEU A 103 -3.47 -1.99 0.90
CA LEU A 103 -2.42 -1.80 1.91
C LEU A 103 -2.84 -0.80 2.99
N LEU A 104 -3.47 0.30 2.60
CA LEU A 104 -3.96 1.32 3.52
C LEU A 104 -5.07 0.79 4.43
N VAL A 105 -6.09 0.13 3.86
CA VAL A 105 -7.19 -0.50 4.62
C VAL A 105 -6.68 -1.55 5.60
N ARG A 106 -5.80 -2.44 5.16
CA ARG A 106 -5.17 -3.44 6.04
C ARG A 106 -4.39 -2.79 7.18
N THR A 107 -3.68 -1.70 6.90
CA THR A 107 -2.91 -0.97 7.91
C THR A 107 -3.83 -0.33 8.93
N ALA A 108 -4.92 0.31 8.49
CA ALA A 108 -5.95 0.85 9.37
C ALA A 108 -6.58 -0.25 10.24
N ALA A 109 -6.93 -1.40 9.65
CA ALA A 109 -7.46 -2.56 10.38
C ALA A 109 -6.52 -3.03 11.50
N SER A 110 -5.21 -3.03 11.27
CA SER A 110 -4.24 -3.37 12.32
C SER A 110 -4.32 -2.42 13.53
N VAL A 111 -4.64 -1.15 13.32
CA VAL A 111 -4.76 -0.14 14.38
C VAL A 111 -6.05 -0.31 15.16
N VAL A 112 -7.17 -0.56 14.48
CA VAL A 112 -8.50 -0.67 15.11
C VAL A 112 -8.88 -2.09 15.52
N SER A 113 -8.08 -3.09 15.19
CA SER A 113 -8.33 -4.49 15.58
C SER A 113 -8.54 -4.72 17.09
N PRO A 114 -7.90 -4.00 18.03
CA PRO A 114 -8.20 -4.14 19.47
C PRO A 114 -9.62 -3.70 19.85
N LEU A 115 -10.28 -2.92 19.00
CA LEU A 115 -11.66 -2.47 19.16
C LEU A 115 -12.67 -3.40 18.46
N GLY A 116 -12.18 -4.52 17.88
CA GLY A 116 -13.00 -5.55 17.27
C GLY A 116 -13.22 -5.41 15.76
N TRP A 117 -12.70 -4.34 15.14
CA TRP A 117 -12.87 -4.08 13.71
C TRP A 117 -11.91 -4.88 12.82
N ARG A 118 -12.39 -5.19 11.63
CA ARG A 118 -11.70 -5.92 10.56
C ARG A 118 -11.67 -5.07 9.30
N GLU A 119 -10.89 -5.51 8.32
CA GLU A 119 -10.84 -4.89 6.99
C GLU A 119 -12.24 -4.76 6.37
N SER A 120 -13.11 -5.76 6.54
CA SER A 120 -14.49 -5.74 6.04
C SER A 120 -15.34 -4.62 6.64
N ASP A 121 -15.13 -4.28 7.92
CA ASP A 121 -15.89 -3.23 8.59
C ASP A 121 -15.45 -1.86 8.07
N ILE A 122 -14.14 -1.67 7.87
CA ILE A 122 -13.58 -0.45 7.25
C ILE A 122 -14.08 -0.28 5.81
N GLU A 123 -14.06 -1.33 5.00
CA GLU A 123 -14.57 -1.29 3.62
C GLU A 123 -16.06 -0.94 3.57
N GLN A 124 -16.86 -1.47 4.51
CA GLN A 124 -18.27 -1.15 4.62
C GLN A 124 -18.47 0.34 4.94
N GLU A 125 -17.74 0.89 5.90
CA GLU A 125 -17.82 2.30 6.26
C GLU A 125 -17.39 3.21 5.10
N LEU A 126 -16.26 2.93 4.45
CA LEU A 126 -15.81 3.70 3.28
C LEU A 126 -16.83 3.67 2.13
N GLY A 127 -17.56 2.56 1.96
CA GLY A 127 -18.67 2.46 1.01
C GLY A 127 -19.81 3.43 1.32
N GLN A 128 -20.19 3.57 2.60
CA GLN A 128 -21.27 4.46 3.03
C GLN A 128 -20.96 5.94 2.76
N TYR A 129 -19.70 6.36 2.92
CA TYR A 129 -19.27 7.72 2.59
C TYR A 129 -19.38 8.01 1.09
N THR A 130 -19.03 7.03 0.27
CA THR A 130 -19.11 7.14 -1.19
C THR A 130 -20.57 7.30 -1.66
N GLU A 131 -21.48 6.48 -1.13
CA GLU A 131 -22.91 6.57 -1.43
C GLU A 131 -23.53 7.89 -0.95
N SER A 132 -23.17 8.35 0.26
CA SER A 132 -23.65 9.62 0.82
C SER A 132 -23.18 10.83 0.02
N SER A 133 -21.93 10.81 -0.46
CA SER A 133 -21.38 11.84 -1.34
C SER A 133 -22.15 11.90 -2.65
N LEU A 134 -22.41 10.75 -3.30
CA LEU A 134 -23.16 10.68 -4.56
C LEU A 134 -24.63 11.15 -4.42
N ALA A 135 -25.28 10.81 -3.30
CA ALA A 135 -26.65 11.24 -3.03
C ALA A 135 -26.80 12.76 -2.82
N SER A 136 -25.73 13.46 -2.43
CA SER A 136 -25.72 14.92 -2.22
C SER A 136 -25.71 15.73 -3.54
N PHE A 137 -25.41 15.08 -4.66
CA PHE A 137 -25.35 15.72 -5.99
C PHE A 137 -26.53 15.36 -6.92
N GLY A 138 -27.52 14.59 -6.45
CA GLY A 138 -28.70 14.18 -7.22
C GLY A 138 -29.97 14.92 -6.82
#